data_AF-A0A0A2WNB2-F1
#
_entry.id   AF-A0A0A2WNB2-F1
#
_cell.length_a   1.000
_cell.length_b   1.000
_cell.length_c   1.000
_cell.angle_alpha   90.00
_cell.angle_beta   90.00
_cell.angle_gamma   90.00
#
_symmetry.space_group_name_H-M   'P 1'
#
loop_
_entity.id
_entity.type
_entity.pdbx_description
1 polymer ?
#
loop_
_entity_poly.entity_id
_entity_poly.type
_entity_poly.pdbx_seq_one_letter_code
_entity_poly.pdbx_strand_id
1 'polypeptide(L)' 'MILTIPVVLYQLLFVGIMYAASRFGRTAMWIALVLSLAWTATHLFFPPLAVVQTVVIVGSFYFFGSKRANKVT' A
#
# COMPACT_ATOMS: atom_id res chain seq x y z
N MET A 1 13.26 -12.80 17.47
CA MET A 1 13.47 -12.20 16.13
C MET A 1 12.61 -12.90 15.08
N ILE A 2 11.29 -12.96 15.32
CA ILE A 2 10.32 -13.79 14.55
C ILE A 2 9.14 -12.96 14.00
N LEU A 3 9.30 -11.63 13.97
CA LEU A 3 8.33 -10.70 13.37
C LEU A 3 8.21 -10.84 11.82
N THR A 4 8.75 -11.89 11.20
CA THR A 4 9.58 -11.71 10.00
C THR A 4 9.03 -12.23 8.68
N ILE A 5 8.01 -13.10 8.67
CA ILE A 5 7.49 -13.68 7.40
C ILE A 5 6.03 -13.26 7.12
N PRO A 6 5.06 -13.51 8.02
CA PRO A 6 3.66 -13.15 7.74
C PRO A 6 3.48 -11.63 7.59
N VAL A 7 4.20 -10.83 8.39
CA VAL A 7 4.14 -9.35 8.30
C VAL A 7 4.69 -8.85 6.96
N VAL A 8 5.82 -9.40 6.51
CA VAL A 8 6.46 -9.01 5.25
C VAL A 8 5.60 -9.43 4.06
N LEU A 9 5.02 -10.63 4.09
CA LEU A 9 4.05 -11.08 3.08
C LEU A 9 2.83 -10.15 3.03
N TYR A 10 2.35 -9.70 4.19
CA TYR A 10 1.24 -8.74 4.27
C TYR A 10 1.61 -7.40 3.63
N GLN A 11 2.80 -6.88 3.93
CA GLN A 11 3.31 -5.65 3.30
C GLN A 11 3.41 -5.79 1.78
N LEU A 12 3.99 -6.90 1.30
CA LEU A 12 4.12 -7.18 -0.13
C LEU A 12 2.76 -7.34 -0.82
N LEU A 13 1.75 -7.87 -0.12
CA LEU A 13 0.38 -7.96 -0.63
C LEU A 13 -0.20 -6.57 -0.90
N PHE A 14 -0.05 -5.62 0.02
CA PHE A 14 -0.48 -4.24 -0.18
C PHE A 14 0.30 -3.51 -1.28
N VAL A 15 1.62 -3.71 -1.34
CA VAL A 15 2.46 -3.19 -2.42
C VAL A 15 2.00 -3.77 -3.76
N GLY A 16 1.68 -5.07 -3.81
CA GLY A 16 1.16 -5.75 -4.99
C GLY A 16 -0.19 -5.21 -5.46
N ILE A 17 -1.12 -4.98 -4.53
CA ILE A 17 -2.42 -4.34 -4.81
C ILE A 17 -2.20 -2.94 -5.37
N MET A 18 -1.33 -2.13 -4.75
CA MET A 18 -1.00 -0.79 -5.24
C MET A 18 -0.33 -0.80 -6.61
N TYR A 19 0.54 -1.77 -6.88
CA TYR A 19 1.17 -1.96 -8.18
C TYR A 19 0.15 -2.38 -9.26
N ALA A 20 -0.75 -3.32 -8.94
CA ALA A 20 -1.83 -3.72 -9.84
C ALA A 20 -2.74 -2.52 -10.15
N ALA A 21 -3.20 -1.81 -9.10
CA ALA A 21 -4.01 -0.60 -9.21
C ALA A 21 -3.31 0.50 -10.04
N SER A 22 -1.98 0.61 -9.93
CA SER A 22 -1.20 1.55 -10.73
C SER A 22 -1.33 1.34 -12.24
N ARG A 23 -1.65 0.13 -12.70
CA ARG A 23 -1.89 -0.12 -14.13
C ARG A 23 -3.28 0.29 -14.59
N PHE A 24 -4.27 0.26 -13.72
CA PHE A 24 -5.67 0.52 -14.09
C PHE A 24 -6.05 2.00 -14.09
N GLY A 25 -5.35 2.86 -13.35
CA GLY A 25 -5.64 4.30 -13.38
C GLY A 25 -5.41 5.03 -12.08
N ARG A 26 -5.58 6.36 -12.12
CA ARG A 26 -5.50 7.22 -10.93
C ARG A 26 -6.66 6.90 -9.97
N THR A 27 -7.85 6.67 -10.49
CA THR A 27 -9.03 6.26 -9.71
C THR A 27 -8.81 4.92 -9.03
N ALA A 28 -8.23 3.94 -9.74
CA ALA A 28 -7.91 2.63 -9.16
C ALA A 28 -6.88 2.73 -8.04
N MET A 29 -5.86 3.59 -8.15
CA MET A 29 -4.91 3.85 -7.05
C MET A 29 -5.58 4.44 -5.82
N TRP A 30 -6.49 5.40 -5.99
CA TRP A 30 -7.23 6.00 -4.88
C TRP A 30 -8.12 4.97 -4.19
N ILE A 31 -8.83 4.15 -4.97
CA ILE A 31 -9.66 3.06 -4.45
C ILE A 31 -8.80 2.06 -3.68
N ALA A 32 -7.66 1.64 -4.25
CA ALA A 32 -6.73 0.73 -3.60
C ALA A 32 -6.15 1.30 -2.29
N LEU A 33 -5.80 2.59 -2.26
CA LEU A 33 -5.33 3.27 -1.05
C LEU A 33 -6.40 3.26 0.05
N VAL A 34 -7.63 3.68 -0.29
CA VAL A 34 -8.74 3.76 0.67
C VAL A 34 -9.10 2.37 1.20
N LEU A 35 -9.21 1.35 0.33
CA LEU A 35 -9.43 -0.03 0.76
C LEU A 35 -8.30 -0.54 1.66
N SER A 36 -7.05 -0.22 1.34
CA SER A 36 -5.90 -0.68 2.12
C SER A 36 -5.83 -0.04 3.50
N LEU A 37 -6.17 1.25 3.59
CA LEU A 37 -6.28 1.98 4.86
C LEU A 37 -7.46 1.47 5.70
N ALA A 38 -8.64 1.31 5.08
CA ALA A 38 -9.82 0.77 5.76
C ALA A 38 -9.55 -0.65 6.28
N TRP A 39 -8.91 -1.49 5.46
CA TRP A 39 -8.52 -2.83 5.88
C TRP A 39 -7.53 -2.81 7.05
N THR A 40 -6.49 -1.96 6.97
CA THR A 40 -5.50 -1.80 8.06
C THR A 40 -6.17 -1.35 9.37
N ALA A 41 -7.14 -0.44 9.29
CA ALA A 41 -7.90 0.03 10.45
C ALA A 41 -8.78 -1.07 11.09
N THR A 42 -9.28 -2.02 10.30
CA THR A 42 -10.10 -3.14 10.81
C THR A 42 -9.28 -4.29 11.37
N HIS A 43 -8.07 -4.54 10.83
CA HIS A 43 -7.31 -5.77 11.12
C HIS A 43 -6.11 -5.59 12.05
N LEU A 44 -5.57 -4.38 12.24
CA LEU A 44 -4.37 -4.20 13.08
C LEU A 44 -4.70 -3.69 14.49
N PHE A 45 -4.78 -4.63 15.43
CA PHE A 45 -4.74 -4.37 16.89
C PHE A 45 -3.31 -4.17 17.44
N PHE A 46 -2.32 -3.94 16.56
CA PHE A 46 -0.92 -3.68 16.93
C PHE A 46 -0.49 -2.29 16.42
N PRO A 47 -0.54 -1.25 17.29
CA PRO A 47 -0.29 0.14 16.91
C PRO A 47 1.05 0.39 16.18
N PRO A 48 2.19 -0.21 16.58
CA PRO A 48 3.46 0.04 15.91
C PRO A 48 3.50 -0.50 14.48
N LEU A 49 2.92 -1.69 14.25
CA LEU A 49 2.85 -2.29 12.92
C LEU A 49 1.90 -1.54 12.00
N ALA A 50 0.82 -0.96 12.55
CA ALA A 50 -0.14 -0.18 11.78
C ALA A 50 0.52 1.07 11.19
N VAL A 51 1.34 1.76 11.98
CA VAL A 51 2.09 2.93 11.50
C VAL A 51 3.02 2.55 10.36
N VAL A 52 3.81 1.47 10.51
CA VAL A 52 4.71 1.00 9.45
C VAL A 52 3.93 0.61 8.19
N GLN A 53 2.80 -0.08 8.34
CA GLN A 53 1.94 -0.50 7.23
C GLN A 53 1.38 0.71 6.47
N THR A 54 0.88 1.72 7.19
CA THR A 54 0.38 2.96 6.60
C THR A 54 1.47 3.70 5.83
N VAL A 55 2.69 3.80 6.40
CA VAL A 55 3.83 4.43 5.71
C VAL A 55 4.16 3.69 4.41
N VAL A 56 4.13 2.35 4.40
CA VAL A 56 4.38 1.54 3.20
C VAL A 56 3.29 1.75 2.13
N ILE A 57 2.01 1.79 2.52
CA ILE A 57 0.88 2.00 1.61
C ILE A 57 0.97 3.39 0.98
N VAL A 58 1.17 4.43 1.80
CA VAL A 58 1.26 5.82 1.35
C VAL A 58 2.51 6.02 0.50
N GLY A 59 3.67 5.48 0.91
CA GLY A 59 4.90 5.52 0.14
C GLY A 59 4.75 4.85 -1.24
N SER A 60 4.06 3.72 -1.30
CA SER A 60 3.74 3.04 -2.57
C SER A 60 2.86 3.90 -3.46
N PHE A 61 1.84 4.55 -2.90
CA PHE A 61 0.97 5.49 -3.63
C PHE A 61 1.75 6.64 -4.26
N TYR A 62 2.64 7.29 -3.50
CA TYR A 62 3.47 8.36 -4.03
C TYR A 62 4.48 7.88 -5.07
N PHE A 63 5.13 6.73 -4.83
CA PHE A 63 6.14 6.18 -5.75
C PHE A 63 5.52 5.77 -7.09
N PHE A 64 4.44 4.98 -7.06
CA PHE A 64 3.74 4.57 -8.27
C PHE A 64 3.02 5.75 -8.93
N GLY A 65 2.45 6.67 -8.15
CA GLY A 65 1.81 7.88 -8.66
C GLY A 65 2.79 8.79 -9.41
N SER A 66 4.00 8.98 -8.87
CA SER A 66 5.05 9.79 -9.51
C SER A 66 5.60 9.13 -10.77
N LYS A 67 5.76 7.79 -10.80
CA LYS A 67 6.15 7.08 -12.03
C LYS A 67 5.14 7.21 -13.15
N ARG A 68 3.85 7.38 -12.84
CA ARG A 68 2.82 7.62 -13.83
C ARG A 68 2.85 9.05 -14.36
N ALA A 69 3.11 10.04 -13.51
CA ALA A 69 3.29 11.43 -13.92
C ALA A 69 4.47 11.59 -14.90
N ASN A 70 5.56 10.85 -14.67
CA ASN A 70 6.78 10.92 -15.49
C ASN A 70 6.69 10.11 -16.80
N LYS A 71 5.60 9.37 -17.05
CA LYS A 71 5.38 8.60 -18.29
C LYS A 71 4.48 9.34 -19.30
N VAL A 72 4.01 10.54 -18.93
CA VAL A 72 3.08 11.38 -19.73
C VAL A 72 3.78 12.62 -20.31
N THR A 73 5.02 12.88 -19.91
CA THR A 73 5.96 13.78 -20.59
C THR A 73 6.89 12.99 -21.49
#